data_AF-A0A0A0HYN1-F1
#
_entry.id   AF-A0A0A0HYN1-F1
#
_cell.length_a   1.000
_cell.length_b   1.000
_cell.length_c   1.000
_cell.angle_alpha   90.00
_cell.angle_beta   90.00
_cell.angle_gamma   90.00
#
_symmetry.space_group_name_H-M   'P 1'
#
loop_
_entity.id
_entity.type
_entity.pdbx_description
1 polymer ?
#
loop_
_entity_poly.entity_id
_entity_poly.type
_entity_poly.pdbx_seq_one_letter_code
_entity_poly.pdbx_strand_id
1 'polypeptide(L)'
;MYFDKSKKFNVEKYINNPNKIYAHISDDKKVETLKEHLERSIKYFYKLVENKNLDNIFLKFEAKLCKEFSDKEKSLFREMIVNTIYMHDLGKININFQTIKMKNKYFKDKKDMEYSNSNHSCLSSLIYMDYYHKKIKIR
;
A
#
# COMPACT_ATOMS: atom_id res chain seq x y z
N MET A 1 -17.03 -1.56 -12.53
CA MET A 1 -15.55 -1.72 -12.56
C MET A 1 -15.16 -3.05 -11.93
N TYR A 2 -14.16 -3.74 -12.48
CA TYR A 2 -13.63 -5.02 -12.00
C TYR A 2 -13.27 -5.01 -10.51
N PHE A 3 -12.83 -3.86 -9.99
CA PHE A 3 -12.42 -3.67 -8.60
C PHE A 3 -13.49 -3.05 -7.67
N ASP A 4 -14.74 -2.85 -8.10
CA ASP A 4 -15.75 -2.08 -7.33
C ASP A 4 -16.02 -2.59 -5.90
N LYS A 5 -15.79 -3.88 -5.65
CA LYS A 5 -16.03 -4.52 -4.33
C LYS A 5 -14.74 -4.81 -3.56
N SER A 6 -13.58 -4.40 -4.07
CA SER A 6 -12.29 -4.66 -3.45
C SER A 6 -12.06 -3.75 -2.25
N LYS A 7 -11.84 -4.34 -1.08
CA LYS A 7 -11.56 -3.60 0.15
C LYS A 7 -10.13 -3.07 0.15
N LYS A 8 -9.93 -1.83 0.61
CA LYS A 8 -8.59 -1.26 0.84
C LYS A 8 -8.09 -1.60 2.25
N PHE A 9 -6.78 -1.66 2.40
CA PHE A 9 -6.12 -1.74 3.69
C PHE A 9 -6.53 -0.56 4.58
N ASN A 10 -6.78 -0.80 5.87
CA ASN A 10 -7.18 0.25 6.79
C ASN A 10 -5.94 0.83 7.49
N VAL A 11 -5.41 1.91 6.94
CA VAL A 11 -4.22 2.61 7.48
C VAL A 11 -4.43 3.00 8.95
N GLU A 12 -5.58 3.55 9.31
CA GLU A 12 -5.85 4.05 10.67
C GLU A 12 -5.95 2.93 11.71
N LYS A 13 -6.39 1.75 11.29
CA LYS A 13 -6.45 0.57 12.16
C LYS A 13 -5.08 -0.01 12.48
N TYR A 14 -4.14 0.04 11.55
CA TYR A 14 -2.87 -0.70 11.65
C TYR A 14 -1.64 0.19 11.86
N ILE A 15 -1.73 1.50 11.58
CA ILE A 15 -0.62 2.44 11.72
C ILE A 15 -0.95 3.44 12.82
N ASN A 16 -0.09 3.50 13.84
CA ASN A 16 -0.20 4.46 14.92
C ASN A 16 0.13 5.88 14.43
N ASN A 17 -0.70 6.85 14.79
CA ASN A 17 -0.54 8.27 14.42
C ASN A 17 -0.27 8.47 12.92
N PRO A 18 -1.16 7.98 12.02
CA PRO A 18 -0.89 7.96 10.58
C PRO A 18 -0.72 9.36 9.97
N ASN A 19 -1.33 10.38 10.59
CA ASN A 19 -1.16 11.80 10.26
C ASN A 19 0.24 12.36 10.56
N LYS A 20 1.08 11.63 11.31
CA LYS A 20 2.47 11.99 11.59
C LYS A 20 3.47 11.26 10.68
N ILE A 21 3.01 10.39 9.78
CA ILE A 21 3.86 9.66 8.85
C ILE A 21 3.86 10.38 7.50
N TYR A 22 5.04 10.73 7.01
CA TYR A 22 5.20 11.48 5.76
C TYR A 22 5.61 10.53 4.63
N ALA A 23 5.10 10.77 3.42
CA ALA A 23 5.48 10.02 2.23
C ALA A 23 6.27 10.86 1.21
N HIS A 24 6.11 12.18 1.24
CA HIS A 24 6.81 13.10 0.36
C HIS A 24 6.94 14.48 0.99
N ILE A 25 8.00 15.20 0.62
CA ILE A 25 8.25 16.60 0.98
C ILE A 25 8.65 17.32 -0.29
N SER A 26 7.89 18.35 -0.66
CA SER A 26 8.21 19.19 -1.81
C SER A 26 9.33 20.18 -1.48
N ASP A 27 9.90 20.80 -2.51
CA ASP A 27 10.92 21.83 -2.36
C ASP A 27 10.41 23.03 -1.53
N ASP A 28 9.13 23.38 -1.67
CA ASP A 28 8.42 24.38 -0.86
C ASP A 28 8.10 23.92 0.59
N LYS A 29 8.67 22.80 1.04
CA LYS A 29 8.42 22.18 2.35
C LYS A 29 6.97 21.76 2.61
N LYS A 30 6.14 21.64 1.56
CA LYS A 30 4.82 21.07 1.70
C LYS A 30 4.96 19.57 1.91
N VAL A 31 4.41 19.10 3.03
CA VAL A 31 4.46 17.70 3.41
C VAL A 31 3.20 17.01 2.90
N GLU A 32 3.39 15.85 2.28
CA GLU A 32 2.33 14.89 1.99
C GLU A 32 2.41 13.74 3.00
N THR A 33 1.32 13.48 3.68
CA THR A 33 1.20 12.33 4.58
C THR A 33 1.17 11.02 3.79
N LEU A 34 1.53 9.92 4.46
CA LEU A 34 1.44 8.59 3.86
C LEU A 34 0.02 8.28 3.41
N LYS A 35 -1.00 8.58 4.21
CA LYS A 35 -2.40 8.32 3.82
C LYS A 35 -2.80 9.08 2.56
N GLU A 36 -2.47 10.37 2.46
CA GLU A 36 -2.74 11.17 1.26
C GLU A 36 -2.05 10.60 0.02
N HIS A 37 -0.80 10.16 0.17
CA HIS A 37 -0.03 9.53 -0.90
C HIS A 37 -0.71 8.25 -1.42
N LEU A 38 -1.09 7.34 -0.51
CA LEU A 38 -1.73 6.07 -0.89
C LEU A 38 -3.12 6.31 -1.53
N GLU A 39 -3.90 7.25 -0.99
CA GLU A 39 -5.20 7.64 -1.57
C GLU A 39 -5.04 8.25 -2.97
N ARG A 40 -4.00 9.08 -3.18
CA ARG A 40 -3.71 9.63 -4.51
C ARG A 40 -3.30 8.53 -5.48
N SER A 41 -2.42 7.61 -5.07
CA SER A 41 -1.96 6.51 -5.92
C SER A 41 -3.10 5.60 -6.37
N ILE A 42 -4.00 5.21 -5.45
CA ILE A 42 -5.15 4.39 -5.84
C ILE A 42 -6.17 5.15 -6.70
N LYS A 43 -6.37 6.45 -6.46
CA LYS A 43 -7.21 7.31 -7.31
C LYS A 43 -6.71 7.32 -8.75
N TYR A 44 -5.41 7.50 -8.98
CA TYR A 44 -4.85 7.48 -10.33
C TYR A 44 -4.84 6.09 -10.95
N PHE A 45 -4.65 5.03 -10.15
CA PHE A 45 -4.82 3.67 -10.63
C PHE A 45 -6.23 3.42 -11.19
N TYR A 46 -7.28 3.78 -10.46
CA TYR A 46 -8.65 3.62 -10.98
C TYR A 46 -8.91 4.45 -12.22
N LYS A 47 -8.41 5.69 -12.28
CA LYS A 47 -8.45 6.50 -13.52
C LYS A 47 -7.75 5.82 -14.68
N LEU A 48 -6.60 5.16 -14.46
CA LEU A 48 -5.91 4.43 -15.52
C LEU A 48 -6.70 3.20 -15.98
N VAL A 49 -7.28 2.46 -15.04
CA VAL A 49 -8.15 1.31 -15.35
C VAL A 49 -9.31 1.73 -16.24
N GLU A 50 -10.00 2.80 -15.88
CA GLU A 50 -11.13 3.36 -16.63
C GLU A 50 -10.68 3.89 -18.01
N ASN A 51 -9.73 4.83 -18.05
CA ASN A 51 -9.33 5.50 -19.29
C ASN A 51 -8.61 4.59 -20.29
N LYS A 52 -8.02 3.50 -19.83
CA LYS A 52 -7.34 2.51 -20.69
C LYS A 52 -8.15 1.22 -20.86
N ASN A 53 -9.38 1.18 -20.37
CA ASN A 53 -10.28 0.02 -20.42
C ASN A 53 -9.61 -1.28 -19.95
N LEU A 54 -8.89 -1.21 -18.82
CA LEU A 54 -8.10 -2.33 -18.31
C LEU A 54 -8.96 -3.40 -17.62
N ASP A 55 -10.24 -3.12 -17.34
CA ASP A 55 -11.17 -4.10 -16.75
C ASP A 55 -11.16 -5.44 -17.50
N ASN A 56 -11.21 -5.39 -18.84
CA ASN A 56 -11.17 -6.58 -19.69
C ASN A 56 -9.85 -7.34 -19.60
N ILE A 57 -8.74 -6.64 -19.35
CA ILE A 57 -7.43 -7.26 -19.18
C ILE A 57 -7.37 -8.01 -17.85
N PHE A 58 -7.85 -7.40 -16.77
CA PHE A 58 -7.90 -8.06 -15.46
C PHE A 58 -8.87 -9.24 -15.44
N LEU A 59 -10.02 -9.15 -16.11
CA LEU A 59 -10.94 -10.27 -16.28
C LEU A 59 -10.27 -11.46 -16.99
N LYS A 60 -9.49 -11.20 -18.04
CA LYS A 60 -8.71 -12.25 -18.74
C LYS A 60 -7.63 -12.85 -17.86
N PHE A 61 -6.93 -12.04 -17.06
CA PHE A 61 -5.95 -12.55 -16.10
C PHE A 61 -6.59 -13.45 -15.05
N GLU A 62 -7.71 -13.03 -14.46
CA GLU A 62 -8.45 -13.84 -13.49
C GLU A 62 -8.94 -15.15 -14.11
N ALA A 63 -9.54 -15.09 -15.31
CA ALA A 63 -9.99 -16.30 -16.00
C ALA A 63 -8.85 -17.28 -16.33
N LYS A 64 -7.62 -16.78 -16.49
CA LYS A 64 -6.45 -17.63 -16.77
C LYS A 64 -5.79 -18.17 -15.50
N LEU A 65 -5.64 -17.34 -14.48
CA LEU A 65 -4.87 -17.65 -13.25
C LEU A 65 -5.73 -18.25 -12.13
N CYS A 66 -7.03 -17.97 -12.12
CA CYS A 66 -7.96 -18.27 -11.03
C CYS A 66 -9.09 -19.20 -11.48
N LYS A 67 -8.83 -20.11 -12.44
CA LYS A 67 -9.85 -21.03 -13.00
C LYS A 67 -10.55 -21.86 -11.92
N GLU A 68 -9.78 -22.35 -10.95
CA GLU A 68 -10.24 -23.22 -9.88
C GLU A 68 -10.62 -22.46 -8.60
N PHE A 69 -10.52 -21.13 -8.62
CA PHE A 69 -10.84 -20.32 -7.45
C PHE A 69 -12.35 -20.18 -7.29
N SER A 70 -12.83 -20.37 -6.07
CA SER A 70 -14.16 -19.96 -5.63
C SER A 70 -14.36 -18.44 -5.79
N ASP A 71 -15.61 -17.98 -5.73
CA ASP A 71 -15.91 -16.55 -5.77
C ASP A 71 -15.25 -15.77 -4.62
N LYS A 72 -15.11 -16.41 -3.45
CA LYS A 72 -14.41 -15.83 -2.30
C LYS A 72 -12.91 -15.66 -2.59
N GLU A 73 -12.27 -16.64 -3.20
CA GLU A 73 -10.86 -16.59 -3.58
C GLU A 73 -10.62 -15.58 -4.72
N LYS A 74 -11.51 -15.49 -5.71
CA LYS A 74 -11.46 -14.44 -6.75
C LYS A 74 -11.64 -13.05 -6.15
N SER A 75 -12.57 -12.89 -5.20
CA SER A 75 -12.74 -11.63 -4.48
C SER A 75 -11.47 -11.25 -3.71
N LEU A 76 -10.80 -12.21 -3.06
CA LEU A 76 -9.53 -11.98 -2.38
C LEU A 76 -8.41 -11.63 -3.36
N PHE A 77 -8.35 -12.30 -4.52
CA PHE A 77 -7.38 -11.99 -5.58
C PHE A 77 -7.51 -10.55 -6.09
N ARG A 78 -8.73 -10.08 -6.36
CA ARG A 78 -9.00 -8.69 -6.73
C ARG A 78 -8.59 -7.70 -5.64
N GLU A 79 -8.91 -8.03 -4.38
CA GLU A 79 -8.51 -7.26 -3.21
C GLU A 79 -6.99 -7.13 -3.09
N MET A 80 -6.25 -8.22 -3.30
CA MET A 80 -4.80 -8.26 -3.29
C MET A 80 -4.18 -7.37 -4.37
N ILE A 81 -4.70 -7.39 -5.59
CA ILE A 81 -4.23 -6.49 -6.68
C ILE A 81 -4.37 -5.02 -6.27
N VAL A 82 -5.56 -4.61 -5.81
CA VAL A 82 -5.82 -3.23 -5.37
C VAL A 82 -4.86 -2.81 -4.26
N ASN A 83 -4.64 -3.70 -3.29
CA ASN A 83 -3.78 -3.40 -2.17
C ASN A 83 -2.29 -3.51 -2.49
N THR A 84 -1.89 -4.13 -3.60
CA THR A 84 -0.52 -4.01 -4.08
C THR A 84 -0.20 -2.54 -4.39
N ILE A 85 -1.13 -1.83 -5.03
CA ILE A 85 -1.01 -0.39 -5.30
C ILE A 85 -1.16 0.41 -4.00
N TYR A 86 -2.19 0.11 -3.20
CA TYR A 86 -2.48 0.90 -2.00
C TYR A 86 -1.48 0.69 -0.86
N MET A 87 -0.73 -0.43 -0.84
CA MET A 87 0.24 -0.74 0.22
C MET A 87 1.71 -0.59 -0.22
N HIS A 88 1.99 -0.23 -1.48
CA HIS A 88 3.34 -0.22 -2.05
C HIS A 88 4.36 0.61 -1.24
N ASP A 89 3.90 1.65 -0.55
CA ASP A 89 4.73 2.59 0.20
C ASP A 89 4.52 2.53 1.72
N LEU A 90 3.83 1.50 2.24
CA LEU A 90 3.63 1.36 3.69
C LEU A 90 4.95 1.28 4.47
N GLY A 91 6.01 0.75 3.89
CA GLY A 91 7.33 0.72 4.50
C GLY A 91 7.93 2.09 4.79
N LYS A 92 7.33 3.20 4.30
CA LYS A 92 7.72 4.55 4.71
C LYS A 92 7.43 4.84 6.18
N ILE A 93 6.67 3.99 6.89
CA ILE A 93 6.55 4.03 8.36
C ILE A 93 7.89 3.77 9.08
N ASN A 94 8.89 3.22 8.38
CA ASN A 94 10.22 3.01 8.92
C ASN A 94 10.77 4.33 9.51
N ILE A 95 11.16 4.29 10.79
CA ILE A 95 11.66 5.46 11.52
C ILE A 95 12.86 6.08 10.79
N ASN A 96 13.76 5.26 10.24
CA ASN A 96 14.91 5.76 9.48
C ASN A 96 14.51 6.41 8.16
N PHE A 97 13.44 5.94 7.51
CA PHE A 97 12.89 6.66 6.35
C PHE A 97 12.32 8.02 6.78
N GLN A 98 11.59 8.05 7.90
CA GLN A 98 11.03 9.29 8.43
C GLN A 98 12.10 10.30 8.86
N THR A 99 13.14 9.88 9.57
CA THR A 99 14.20 10.77 10.05
C THR A 99 15.15 11.21 8.93
N ILE A 100 15.61 10.28 8.08
CA ILE A 100 16.65 10.56 7.07
C ILE A 100 16.04 11.16 5.80
N LYS A 101 15.00 10.54 5.24
CA LYS A 101 14.43 10.95 3.94
C LYS A 101 13.40 12.05 4.10
N MET A 102 12.54 11.93 5.11
CA MET A 102 11.47 12.92 5.37
C MET A 102 11.87 13.98 6.41
N LYS A 103 13.05 13.93 7.04
CA LYS A 103 13.48 14.91 8.06
C LYS A 103 12.38 15.19 9.11
N ASN A 104 11.60 14.16 9.45
CA ASN A 104 10.39 14.30 10.22
C ASN A 104 10.72 14.49 11.70
N LYS A 105 10.52 15.72 12.20
CA LYS A 105 10.84 16.11 13.58
C LYS A 105 10.08 15.30 14.64
N TYR A 106 8.94 14.69 14.31
CA TYR A 106 8.19 13.84 15.24
C TYR A 106 9.01 12.62 15.70
N PHE A 107 10.00 12.20 14.92
CA PHE A 107 10.86 11.06 15.20
C PHE A 107 12.28 11.44 15.66
N LYS A 108 12.57 12.75 15.83
CA LYS A 108 13.93 13.25 16.07
C LYS A 108 14.61 12.65 17.31
N ASP A 109 13.83 12.36 18.35
CA ASP A 109 14.34 11.82 19.62
C ASP A 109 14.20 10.30 19.72
N LYS A 110 13.64 9.65 18.69
CA LYS A 110 13.56 8.19 18.63
C LYS A 110 14.87 7.67 18.05
N LYS A 111 15.73 7.20 18.96
CA LYS A 111 17.08 6.66 18.71
C LYS A 111 17.23 6.03 17.33
N ASP A 112 18.25 6.48 16.59
CA ASP A 112 18.78 5.79 15.42
C ASP A 112 19.01 4.33 15.80
N MET A 113 18.23 3.42 15.20
CA MET A 113 18.69 2.03 15.17
C MET A 113 19.91 2.05 14.25
N GLU A 114 21.10 1.91 14.84
CA GLU A 114 22.43 1.98 14.22
C GLU A 114 22.61 1.11 12.94
N TYR A 115 21.63 0.27 12.61
CA TYR A 115 21.67 -0.70 11.50
C TYR A 115 20.42 -0.68 10.59
N SER A 116 19.71 0.44 10.46
CA SER A 116 18.45 0.45 9.71
C SER A 116 18.56 1.03 8.30
N ASN A 117 18.41 0.15 7.31
CA ASN A 117 18.22 0.52 5.91
C ASN A 117 16.94 1.37 5.72
N SER A 118 17.04 2.49 5.00
CA SER A 118 15.89 3.34 4.64
C SER A 118 15.08 2.81 3.45
N ASN A 119 15.38 1.59 2.99
CA ASN A 119 14.65 0.94 1.90
C ASN A 119 13.21 0.59 2.33
N HIS A 120 12.27 1.47 1.99
CA HIS A 120 10.86 1.31 2.28
C HIS A 120 10.20 0.21 1.43
N SER A 121 10.67 -0.07 0.20
CA SER A 121 9.99 -1.01 -0.69
C SER A 121 10.06 -2.47 -0.20
N CYS A 122 11.19 -2.85 0.40
CA CYS A 122 11.34 -4.16 1.04
C CYS A 122 10.39 -4.29 2.25
N LEU A 123 10.35 -3.27 3.12
CA LEU A 123 9.44 -3.29 4.27
C LEU A 123 7.97 -3.28 3.84
N SER A 124 7.59 -2.51 2.81
CA SER A 124 6.24 -2.54 2.24
C SER A 124 5.86 -3.95 1.78
N SER A 125 6.77 -4.64 1.08
CA SER A 125 6.55 -6.01 0.61
C SER A 125 6.34 -6.98 1.76
N LEU A 126 7.14 -6.87 2.83
CA LEU A 126 7.00 -7.70 4.03
C LEU A 126 5.65 -7.46 4.74
N ILE A 127 5.25 -6.20 4.91
CA ILE A 127 3.96 -5.84 5.52
C ILE A 127 2.79 -6.41 4.67
N TYR A 128 2.86 -6.25 3.36
CA TYR A 128 1.84 -6.78 2.44
C TYR A 128 1.74 -8.30 2.53
N MET A 129 2.88 -8.99 2.49
CA MET A 129 2.94 -10.44 2.61
C MET A 129 2.39 -10.93 3.95
N ASP A 130 2.79 -10.34 5.07
CA ASP A 130 2.26 -10.71 6.40
C ASP A 130 0.74 -10.49 6.51
N TYR A 131 0.25 -9.35 6.01
CA TYR A 131 -1.17 -9.02 6.04
C TYR A 131 -2.02 -10.03 5.26
N TYR A 132 -1.58 -10.41 4.06
CA TYR A 132 -2.33 -11.35 3.21
C TYR A 132 -2.08 -12.82 3.55
N HIS A 133 -0.92 -13.16 4.09
CA HIS A 133 -0.64 -14.50 4.59
C HIS A 133 -1.70 -14.94 5.61
N LYS A 134 -2.07 -14.04 6.52
CA LYS A 134 -3.13 -14.25 7.52
C LYS A 134 -4.52 -14.45 6.90
N LYS A 135 -4.79 -13.87 5.73
CA LYS A 135 -6.08 -13.99 5.02
C LYS A 135 -6.17 -15.25 4.18
N ILE A 136 -5.05 -15.67 3.57
CA ILE A 136 -4.96 -16.87 2.74
C ILE A 136 -5.02 -18.14 3.60
N LYS A 137 -4.42 -18.11 4.79
CA LYS A 137 -4.38 -19.26 5.71
C LYS A 137 -5.68 -19.56 6.47
N ILE A 138 -6.74 -18.78 6.28
CA ILE A 138 -8.07 -19.14 6.80
C ILE A 138 -8.70 -20.13 5.79
N ARG A 139 -8.19 -21.36 5.81
CA ARG A 139 -8.86 -22.57 5.31
C ARG A 139 -9.14 -23.46 6.52
#